data_AF-A0A7C2VQ72-F1
#
_entry.id   AF-A0A7C2VQ72-F1
#
_cell.length_a   1.000
_cell.length_b   1.000
_cell.length_c   1.000
_cell.angle_alpha   90.00
_cell.angle_beta   90.00
_cell.angle_gamma   90.00
#
_symmetry.space_group_name_H-M   'P 1'
#
loop_
_entity.id
_entity.type
_entity.pdbx_description
1 polymer ?
#
loop_
_entity_poly.entity_id
_entity_poly.type
_entity_poly.pdbx_seq_one_letter_code
_entity_poly.pdbx_strand_id
1 'polypeptide(L)'
;MSLKENSSDVVRFFKAVLTNQIARFFPKHYLQMTGQTGRGDEEENATEISSYFLQCFEDYQQHLGFDEGQFKKFLENKHILEYGPGDLPGVAFLFYAYGAHKVTCVDRFPMVVKSQKNMEVLNNLFK
;
A
#
# COMPACT_ATOMS: atom_id res chain seq x y z
N MET A 1 12.73 40.73 -20.41
CA MET A 1 11.97 39.49 -20.16
C MET A 1 12.91 38.33 -20.43
N SER A 2 13.32 37.64 -19.37
CA SER A 2 14.66 37.07 -19.21
C SER A 2 14.83 35.72 -19.87
N LEU A 3 15.78 35.58 -20.81
CA LEU A 3 16.18 34.32 -21.47
C LEU A 3 16.54 33.18 -20.48
N LYS A 4 16.79 33.49 -19.20
CA LYS A 4 17.04 32.52 -18.13
C LYS A 4 15.80 31.73 -17.69
N GLU A 5 14.59 32.29 -17.76
CA GLU A 5 13.36 31.59 -17.35
C GLU A 5 13.03 30.44 -18.32
N ASN A 6 13.12 30.68 -19.63
CA ASN A 6 12.84 29.68 -20.66
C ASN A 6 13.75 28.45 -20.57
N SER A 7 15.05 28.62 -20.30
CA SER A 7 15.98 27.49 -20.20
C SER A 7 15.71 26.63 -18.95
N SER A 8 15.31 27.25 -17.85
CA SER A 8 14.89 26.55 -16.63
C SER A 8 13.64 25.70 -16.89
N ASP A 9 12.66 26.26 -17.59
CA ASP A 9 11.39 25.58 -17.84
C ASP A 9 11.53 24.44 -18.85
N VAL A 10 12.40 24.58 -19.86
CA VAL A 10 12.73 23.48 -20.77
C VAL A 10 13.43 22.33 -20.02
N VAL A 11 14.38 22.63 -19.14
CA VAL A 11 15.04 21.61 -18.31
C VAL A 11 14.03 20.91 -17.38
N ARG A 12 13.12 21.67 -16.76
CA ARG A 12 12.04 21.11 -15.93
C ARG A 12 11.10 20.24 -16.76
N PHE A 13 10.72 20.66 -17.96
CA PHE A 13 9.88 19.89 -18.87
C PHE A 13 10.54 18.56 -19.23
N PHE A 14 11.79 18.57 -19.69
CA PHE A 14 12.50 17.34 -20.02
C PHE A 14 12.69 16.44 -18.80
N LYS A 15 13.00 17.01 -17.63
CA LYS A 15 13.10 16.24 -16.39
C LYS A 15 11.75 15.61 -16.01
N ALA A 16 10.64 16.33 -16.16
CA ALA A 16 9.30 15.82 -15.88
C ALA A 16 8.90 14.71 -16.87
N VAL A 17 9.17 14.90 -18.16
CA VAL A 17 8.95 13.87 -19.19
C VAL A 17 9.78 12.64 -18.88
N LEU A 18 11.08 12.78 -18.61
CA LEU A 18 11.97 11.65 -18.31
C LEU A 18 11.50 10.91 -17.04
N THR A 19 11.16 11.64 -15.98
CA THR A 19 10.63 11.07 -14.74
C THR A 19 9.32 10.32 -14.97
N ASN A 20 8.40 10.88 -15.77
CA ASN A 20 7.15 10.22 -16.12
C ASN A 20 7.37 8.96 -16.97
N GLN A 21 8.33 8.98 -17.89
CA GLN A 21 8.65 7.79 -18.69
C GLN A 21 9.32 6.71 -17.83
N ILE A 22 10.20 7.07 -16.90
CA ILE A 22 10.77 6.13 -15.93
C ILE A 22 9.67 5.56 -15.03
N ALA A 23 8.75 6.37 -14.52
CA ALA A 23 7.61 5.90 -13.73
C ALA A 23 6.69 4.96 -14.53
N ARG A 24 6.56 5.18 -15.84
CA ARG A 24 5.73 4.36 -16.74
C ARG A 24 6.37 3.02 -17.10
N PHE A 25 7.66 3.01 -17.43
CA PHE A 25 8.34 1.81 -17.94
C PHE A 25 9.11 1.03 -16.86
N PHE A 26 9.57 1.73 -15.82
CA PHE A 26 10.37 1.17 -14.73
C PHE A 26 9.84 1.61 -13.36
N PRO A 27 8.56 1.34 -13.04
CA PRO A 27 7.93 1.81 -11.80
C PRO A 27 8.70 1.40 -10.56
N LYS A 28 9.24 0.17 -10.52
CA LYS A 28 10.07 -0.32 -9.39
C LYS A 28 11.33 0.51 -9.18
N HIS A 29 12.02 0.91 -10.25
CA HIS A 29 13.23 1.72 -10.17
C HIS A 29 12.90 3.18 -9.85
N TYR A 30 11.80 3.70 -10.40
CA TYR A 30 11.29 5.02 -10.02
C TYR A 30 11.05 5.10 -8.51
N LEU A 31 10.34 4.10 -7.96
CA LEU A 31 10.05 4.01 -6.54
C LEU A 31 11.32 3.88 -5.68
N GLN A 32 12.24 2.98 -6.04
CA GLN A 32 13.54 2.84 -5.38
C GLN A 32 14.37 4.13 -5.41
N MET A 33 14.38 4.84 -6.54
CA MET A 33 15.10 6.12 -6.66
C MET A 33 14.45 7.24 -5.85
N THR A 34 13.12 7.20 -5.67
CA THR A 34 12.41 8.21 -4.87
C THR A 34 12.46 7.94 -3.36
N GLY A 35 12.82 6.72 -2.94
CA GLY A 35 12.78 6.31 -1.52
C GLY A 35 11.37 6.33 -0.90
N GLN A 36 10.31 6.54 -1.69
CA GLN A 36 8.95 6.71 -1.20
C GLN A 36 8.11 5.43 -1.30
N THR A 37 8.73 4.25 -1.11
CA THR A 37 8.05 2.96 -1.22
C THR A 37 7.09 2.63 -0.08
N GLY A 38 6.93 3.52 0.90
CA GLY A 38 6.11 3.29 2.09
C GLY A 38 6.77 3.96 3.28
N ARG A 39 5.99 4.30 4.31
CA ARG A 39 6.52 4.89 5.56
C ARG A 39 7.65 4.02 6.12
N GLY A 40 8.74 4.67 6.54
CA GLY A 40 9.84 4.08 7.31
C GLY A 40 11.15 3.99 6.53
N ASP A 41 12.10 4.88 6.86
CA ASP A 41 13.52 4.73 6.52
C ASP A 41 14.20 3.64 7.38
N GLU A 42 13.46 3.01 8.29
CA GLU A 42 13.94 2.00 9.23
C GLU A 42 13.51 0.58 8.79
N GLU A 43 14.37 -0.42 9.03
CA GLU A 43 14.03 -1.83 8.82
C GLU A 43 13.01 -2.29 9.86
N GLU A 44 11.72 -1.95 9.66
CA GLU A 44 10.64 -2.46 10.49
C GLU A 44 10.60 -4.00 10.44
N ASN A 45 10.54 -4.62 11.62
CA ASN A 45 10.48 -6.08 11.73
C ASN A 45 9.10 -6.59 11.32
N ALA A 46 9.03 -7.80 10.75
CA ALA A 46 7.77 -8.45 10.36
C ALA A 46 6.72 -8.48 11.48
N THR A 47 7.13 -8.54 12.75
CA THR A 47 6.24 -8.54 13.92
C THR A 47 5.53 -7.20 14.12
N GLU A 48 6.27 -6.10 13.93
CA GLU A 48 5.74 -4.74 14.08
C GLU A 48 4.74 -4.45 12.95
N ILE A 49 5.10 -4.82 11.72
CA ILE A 49 4.22 -4.68 10.54
C ILE A 49 2.93 -5.48 10.74
N SER A 50 3.01 -6.73 11.19
CA SER A 50 1.79 -7.53 11.45
C SER A 50 0.92 -6.92 12.55
N SER A 51 1.54 -6.42 13.63
CA SER A 51 0.81 -5.77 14.74
C SER A 51 0.11 -4.52 14.25
N TYR A 52 0.77 -3.73 13.39
CA TYR A 52 0.18 -2.55 12.79
C TYR A 52 -1.04 -2.87 11.91
N PHE A 53 -0.97 -3.92 11.08
CA PHE A 53 -2.11 -4.33 10.26
C PHE A 53 -3.29 -4.82 11.10
N LEU A 54 -3.02 -5.59 12.17
CA LEU A 54 -4.07 -6.01 13.12
C LEU A 54 -4.71 -4.80 13.79
N GLN A 55 -3.90 -3.86 14.29
CA GLN A 55 -4.41 -2.63 14.89
C GLN A 55 -5.31 -1.86 13.90
N CYS A 56 -4.86 -1.68 12.66
CA CYS A 56 -5.65 -0.99 11.64
C CYS A 56 -6.99 -1.70 11.38
N PHE A 57 -7.01 -3.04 11.37
CA PHE A 57 -8.22 -3.82 11.19
C PHE A 57 -9.17 -3.69 12.40
N GLU A 58 -8.64 -3.77 13.62
CA GLU A 58 -9.38 -3.57 14.86
C GLU A 58 -9.95 -2.15 14.96
N ASP A 59 -9.21 -1.14 14.51
CA ASP A 59 -9.67 0.24 14.48
C ASP A 59 -10.94 0.39 13.63
N TYR A 60 -11.07 -0.32 12.50
CA TYR A 60 -12.30 -0.33 11.71
C TYR A 60 -13.47 -0.93 12.49
N GLN A 61 -13.24 -2.06 13.15
CA GLN A 61 -14.27 -2.70 13.98
C GLN A 61 -14.76 -1.76 15.08
N GLN A 62 -13.83 -1.10 15.77
CA GLN A 62 -14.12 -0.15 16.84
C GLN A 62 -14.85 1.10 16.34
N HIS A 63 -14.38 1.70 15.24
CA HIS A 63 -15.00 2.91 14.68
C HIS A 63 -16.43 2.68 14.18
N LEU A 64 -16.71 1.47 13.71
CA LEU A 64 -18.06 1.08 13.30
C LEU A 64 -18.94 0.64 14.49
N GLY A 65 -18.36 0.53 15.69
CA GLY A 65 -19.06 0.16 16.91
C GLY A 65 -19.53 -1.29 16.92
N PHE A 66 -18.83 -2.18 16.21
CA PHE A 66 -19.18 -3.60 16.14
C PHE A 66 -18.35 -4.44 17.12
N ASP A 67 -19.00 -5.42 17.76
CA ASP A 67 -18.27 -6.56 18.31
C ASP A 67 -17.77 -7.50 17.21
N GLU A 68 -16.93 -8.48 17.54
CA GLU A 68 -16.31 -9.39 16.56
C GLU A 68 -17.35 -10.15 15.72
N GLY A 69 -18.41 -10.64 16.35
CA GLY A 69 -19.46 -11.41 15.69
C GLY A 69 -20.33 -10.54 14.79
N GLN A 70 -20.64 -9.32 15.23
CA GLN A 70 -21.34 -8.32 14.43
C GLN A 70 -20.49 -7.87 13.24
N PHE A 71 -19.19 -7.67 13.44
CA PHE A 71 -18.29 -7.24 12.38
C PHE A 71 -18.15 -8.31 11.30
N LYS A 72 -17.99 -9.58 11.69
CA LYS A 72 -17.99 -10.71 10.76
C LYS A 72 -19.26 -10.78 9.92
N LYS A 73 -20.43 -10.67 10.56
CA LYS A 73 -21.73 -10.61 9.85
C LYS A 73 -21.85 -9.38 8.95
N PHE A 74 -21.36 -8.24 9.40
CA PHE A 74 -21.34 -7.02 8.61
C PHE A 74 -20.50 -7.20 7.33
N LEU A 75 -19.39 -7.93 7.40
CA LEU A 75 -18.51 -8.20 6.26
C LEU A 75 -19.09 -9.20 5.26
N GLU A 76 -20.07 -10.02 5.64
CA GLU A 76 -20.72 -10.95 4.72
C GLU A 76 -21.27 -10.22 3.47
N ASN A 77 -20.95 -10.77 2.30
CA ASN A 77 -21.30 -10.19 0.99
C ASN A 77 -20.73 -8.78 0.71
N LYS A 78 -19.80 -8.27 1.54
CA LYS A 78 -19.15 -6.98 1.27
C LYS A 78 -18.06 -7.11 0.22
N HIS A 79 -18.06 -6.12 -0.67
CA HIS A 79 -16.97 -5.88 -1.61
C HIS A 79 -16.21 -4.66 -1.11
N ILE A 80 -14.95 -4.85 -0.73
CA ILE A 80 -14.09 -3.82 -0.17
C ILE A 80 -13.12 -3.36 -1.25
N LEU A 81 -12.82 -2.07 -1.25
CA LEU A 81 -11.84 -1.43 -2.12
C LEU A 81 -10.74 -0.84 -1.25
N GLU A 82 -9.53 -1.35 -1.41
CA GLU A 82 -8.34 -0.81 -0.76
C GLU A 82 -7.52 -0.02 -1.79
N TYR A 83 -7.26 1.25 -1.49
CA TYR A 83 -6.40 2.09 -2.32
C TYR A 83 -4.99 2.13 -1.73
N GLY A 84 -3.98 1.85 -2.56
CA GLY A 84 -2.58 1.86 -2.15
C GLY A 84 -2.24 0.76 -1.13
N PRO A 85 -2.49 -0.53 -1.45
CA PRO A 85 -2.09 -1.65 -0.59
C PRO A 85 -0.58 -1.74 -0.33
N GLY A 86 0.24 -1.07 -1.13
CA GLY A 86 1.68 -1.16 -1.04
C GLY A 86 2.23 -2.49 -1.59
N ASP A 87 3.36 -2.93 -1.06
CA ASP A 87 4.04 -4.16 -1.46
C ASP A 87 3.49 -5.42 -0.74
N LEU A 88 2.65 -5.24 0.27
CA LEU A 88 1.95 -6.29 1.02
C LEU A 88 0.53 -5.83 1.43
N PRO A 89 -0.54 -6.38 0.82
CA PRO A 89 -1.93 -6.00 1.14
C PRO A 89 -2.44 -6.64 2.45
N GLY A 90 -1.79 -6.32 3.58
CA GLY A 90 -2.05 -6.97 4.88
C GLY A 90 -3.48 -6.77 5.40
N VAL A 91 -3.99 -5.53 5.39
CA VAL A 91 -5.34 -5.22 5.87
C VAL A 91 -6.41 -5.81 4.94
N ALA A 92 -6.21 -5.76 3.62
CA ALA A 92 -7.08 -6.46 2.67
C ALA A 92 -7.14 -7.96 2.92
N PHE A 93 -6.02 -8.62 3.22
CA PHE A 93 -6.04 -10.04 3.56
C PHE A 93 -6.84 -10.30 4.84
N LEU A 94 -6.72 -9.45 5.86
CA LEU A 94 -7.52 -9.57 7.09
C LEU A 94 -9.02 -9.45 6.79
N PHE A 95 -9.45 -8.44 6.04
CA PHE A 95 -10.85 -8.30 5.63
C PHE A 95 -11.38 -9.51 4.88
N TYR A 96 -10.59 -10.05 3.94
CA TYR A 96 -10.96 -11.25 3.20
C TYR A 96 -11.07 -12.48 4.12
N ALA A 97 -10.07 -12.71 4.98
CA ALA A 97 -10.05 -13.81 5.93
C ALA A 97 -11.21 -13.74 6.94
N TYR A 98 -11.63 -12.53 7.31
CA TYR A 98 -12.74 -12.31 8.23
C TYR A 98 -14.13 -12.45 7.60
N GLY A 99 -14.23 -12.68 6.29
CA GLY A 99 -15.49 -13.03 5.63
C GLY A 99 -16.01 -12.02 4.61
N ALA A 100 -15.23 -10.99 4.26
CA ALA A 100 -15.57 -10.16 3.11
C ALA A 100 -15.63 -11.01 1.83
N HIS A 101 -16.65 -10.81 1.00
CA HIS A 101 -16.82 -11.57 -0.24
C HIS A 101 -15.70 -11.30 -1.24
N LYS A 102 -15.23 -10.05 -1.30
CA LYS A 102 -14.13 -9.65 -2.19
C LYS A 102 -13.43 -8.44 -1.62
N VAL A 103 -12.10 -8.42 -1.74
CA VAL A 103 -11.30 -7.21 -1.55
C VAL A 103 -10.58 -6.91 -2.85
N THR A 104 -10.76 -5.70 -3.38
CA THR A 104 -10.13 -5.22 -4.60
C THR A 104 -9.07 -4.20 -4.20
N CYS A 105 -7.81 -4.51 -4.46
CA CYS A 105 -6.72 -3.58 -4.19
C CYS A 105 -6.39 -2.80 -5.48
N VAL A 106 -6.38 -1.48 -5.38
CA VAL A 106 -6.04 -0.58 -6.48
C VAL A 106 -4.80 0.20 -6.09
N ASP A 107 -3.71 0.00 -6.82
CA ASP A 107 -2.48 0.74 -6.65
C ASP A 107 -2.08 1.41 -7.98
N ARG A 108 -1.42 2.56 -7.87
CA ARG A 108 -0.79 3.22 -9.01
C ARG A 108 0.36 2.40 -9.56
N PHE A 109 1.05 1.64 -8.70
CA PHE A 109 2.19 0.82 -9.07
C PHE A 109 1.96 -0.63 -8.62
N PRO A 110 2.22 -1.64 -9.46
CA PRO A 110 2.11 -3.03 -9.05
C PRO A 110 3.30 -3.39 -8.13
N MET A 111 3.16 -3.09 -6.84
CA MET A 111 4.23 -3.20 -5.85
C MET A 111 4.22 -4.53 -5.09
N VAL A 112 3.16 -5.33 -5.19
CA VAL A 112 3.07 -6.60 -4.44
C VAL A 112 4.25 -7.50 -4.78
N VAL A 113 5.04 -7.83 -3.75
CA VAL A 113 6.25 -8.63 -3.87
C VAL A 113 6.24 -9.74 -2.83
N LYS A 114 6.59 -10.96 -3.28
CA LYS A 114 6.82 -12.10 -2.40
C LYS A 114 8.25 -12.08 -1.87
N SER A 115 8.49 -11.27 -0.85
CA SER A 115 9.75 -11.24 -0.11
C SER A 115 9.69 -12.17 1.11
N GLN A 116 10.85 -12.55 1.66
CA GLN A 116 10.92 -13.34 2.90
C GLN A 116 10.22 -12.61 4.06
N LYS A 117 10.49 -11.30 4.21
CA LYS A 117 9.83 -10.44 5.21
C LYS A 117 8.30 -10.45 5.06
N ASN A 118 7.78 -10.31 3.84
CA ASN A 118 6.33 -10.27 3.63
C ASN A 118 5.66 -11.61 3.95
N MET A 119 6.35 -12.73 3.68
CA MET A 119 5.88 -14.05 4.09
C MET A 119 5.87 -14.20 5.61
N GLU A 120 6.87 -13.67 6.31
CA GLU A 120 6.91 -13.68 7.78
C GLU A 120 5.78 -12.84 8.38
N VAL A 121 5.48 -11.66 7.81
CA VAL A 121 4.33 -10.84 8.20
C VAL A 121 3.02 -11.63 8.02
N LEU A 122 2.80 -12.26 6.86
CA LEU A 122 1.61 -13.05 6.61
C LEU A 122 1.48 -14.23 7.58
N ASN A 123 2.59 -14.91 7.87
CA ASN A 123 2.60 -15.97 8.88
C ASN A 123 2.22 -15.41 10.25
N ASN A 124 2.66 -14.21 10.63
CA ASN A 124 2.26 -13.60 11.89
C ASN A 124 0.77 -13.24 11.95
N LEU A 125 0.16 -12.86 10.83
CA LEU A 125 -1.27 -12.51 10.77
C LEU A 125 -2.21 -13.72 10.88
N PHE A 126 -1.79 -14.89 10.39
CA PHE A 126 -2.66 -16.07 10.24
C PHE A 126 -2.15 -17.30 10.99
N LYS A 127 -1.36 -17.08 12.06
CA LYS A 127 -0.88 -18.14 12.96
C LYS A 127 -2.00 -18.74 13.80
#